data_AF-A0AAV0WKW8-F1
#
_entry.id   AF-A0AAV0WKW8-F1
#
_cell.length_a   1.000
_cell.length_b   1.000
_cell.length_c   1.000
_cell.angle_alpha   90.00
_cell.angle_beta   90.00
_cell.angle_gamma   90.00
#
_symmetry.space_group_name_H-M   'P 1'
#
loop_
_entity.id
_entity.type
_entity.pdbx_description
1 polymer ?
#
loop_
_entity_poly.entity_id
_entity_poly.type
_entity_poly.pdbx_seq_one_letter_code
_entity_poly.pdbx_strand_id
1 'polypeptide(L)'
;MEIFSIFKCKSRYWNKTFNKSIALPDAKYISILHTYLSSQLAKGINCIQSGEINKDVYKLVCQTLLTQIIILNRRRSGEVERIKIEYYLNRDKNKIQEDIQKALSSVENQLSKNLVKFEIRGKRDRGVPVLLTPDMQKAFDILIKMRKSFNILESNPYMFATPFTIEGSNRGTDCLRDAATKSGATSPELLRSTKFRKHVATMTQLLCLSDNDRQQLATFMGHNLSIHDEYYRLPNETLQLSRVSKILLAVDSGRFEELKGKSIEELDSFIPQINTD
;
A
#
# COMPACT_ATOMS: atom_id res chain seq x y z
N MET A 1 46.77 4.50 41.03
CA MET A 1 45.74 3.95 41.94
C MET A 1 44.79 5.09 42.24
N GLU A 2 43.52 5.17 41.87
CA GLU A 2 42.54 4.35 41.15
C GLU A 2 41.51 5.39 40.63
N ILE A 3 41.22 5.41 39.33
CA ILE A 3 39.92 5.09 38.74
C ILE A 3 38.73 5.79 39.41
N PHE A 4 38.16 6.81 38.78
CA PHE A 4 36.72 6.90 38.53
C PHE A 4 36.45 7.90 37.39
N SER A 5 36.47 7.36 36.16
CA SER A 5 35.91 8.01 34.98
C SER A 5 34.38 7.95 35.08
N ILE A 6 33.75 9.04 35.49
CA ILE A 6 32.30 9.18 35.40
C ILE A 6 31.97 9.50 33.93
N PHE A 7 31.55 8.46 33.21
CA PHE A 7 30.84 8.57 31.94
C PHE A 7 29.69 9.57 32.08
N LYS A 8 29.82 10.76 31.49
CA LYS A 8 28.67 11.60 31.13
C LYS A 8 27.88 10.88 30.04
N CYS A 9 26.98 10.00 30.44
CA CYS A 9 25.92 9.49 29.59
C CYS A 9 25.03 10.68 29.20
N LYS A 10 25.29 11.29 28.04
CA LYS A 10 24.33 12.19 27.39
C LYS A 10 23.11 11.34 27.05
N SER A 11 22.09 11.36 27.91
CA SER A 11 20.77 10.82 27.60
C SER A 11 20.26 11.55 26.37
N ARG A 12 20.40 10.92 25.21
CA ARG A 12 19.93 11.42 23.92
C ARG A 12 18.43 11.14 23.88
N TYR A 13 17.66 11.88 24.69
CA TYR A 13 16.22 11.94 24.57
C TYR A 13 15.93 12.57 23.20
N TRP A 14 15.62 11.72 22.24
CA TRP A 14 14.97 12.15 21.01
C TRP A 14 13.63 12.74 21.42
N ASN A 15 13.50 14.07 21.36
CA ASN A 15 12.21 14.76 21.40
C ASN A 15 11.40 14.32 20.17
N LYS A 16 10.81 13.12 20.22
CA LYS A 16 9.66 12.78 19.40
C LYS A 16 8.58 13.77 19.85
N THR A 17 8.25 14.72 18.98
CA THR A 17 7.21 15.73 19.21
C THR A 17 5.96 15.07 19.77
N PHE A 18 5.62 15.37 21.03
CA PHE A 18 4.37 15.00 21.68
C PHE A 18 3.19 15.50 20.83
N ASN A 19 2.14 14.68 20.66
CA ASN A 19 0.86 15.04 20.00
C ASN A 19 0.89 15.38 18.49
N LYS A 20 1.79 14.77 17.70
CA LYS A 20 1.78 14.99 16.24
C LYS A 20 0.73 14.10 15.55
N SER A 21 -0.46 14.63 15.31
CA SER A 21 -1.46 13.97 14.46
C SER A 21 -0.97 13.87 13.01
N ILE A 22 -1.21 12.73 12.36
CA ILE A 22 -0.87 12.53 10.95
C ILE A 22 -2.17 12.36 10.17
N ALA A 23 -2.56 13.38 9.41
CA ALA A 23 -3.69 13.29 8.50
C ALA A 23 -3.51 12.13 7.50
N LEU A 24 -4.51 11.26 7.44
CA LEU A 24 -4.60 10.11 6.54
C LEU A 24 -5.60 10.43 5.41
N PRO A 25 -5.42 9.85 4.21
CA PRO A 25 -6.38 10.00 3.13
C PRO A 25 -7.72 9.36 3.48
N ASP A 26 -8.82 10.07 3.21
CA ASP A 26 -10.17 9.54 3.30
C ASP A 26 -10.42 8.50 2.19
N ALA A 27 -11.08 7.38 2.54
CA ALA A 27 -11.51 6.35 1.62
C ALA A 27 -12.26 6.90 0.39
N LYS A 28 -13.07 7.94 0.55
CA LYS A 28 -13.76 8.62 -0.56
C LYS A 28 -12.77 9.15 -1.60
N TYR A 29 -11.70 9.81 -1.18
CA TYR A 29 -10.69 10.36 -2.09
C TYR A 29 -9.83 9.28 -2.72
N ILE A 30 -9.57 8.19 -2.00
CA ILE A 30 -8.90 7.01 -2.57
C ILE A 30 -9.76 6.42 -3.70
N SER A 31 -11.07 6.31 -3.50
CA SER A 31 -12.01 5.82 -4.52
C SER A 31 -12.04 6.72 -5.76
N ILE A 32 -12.13 8.04 -5.58
CA ILE A 32 -12.09 9.02 -6.70
C ILE A 32 -10.81 8.85 -7.52
N LEU A 33 -9.65 8.72 -6.85
CA LEU A 33 -8.37 8.48 -7.53
C LEU A 33 -8.36 7.15 -8.29
N HIS A 34 -8.92 6.08 -7.72
CA HIS A 34 -9.03 4.79 -8.41
C HIS A 34 -9.88 4.90 -9.69
N THR A 35 -11.06 5.52 -9.61
CA THR A 35 -11.94 5.71 -10.76
C THR A 35 -11.25 6.53 -11.86
N TYR A 36 -10.58 7.63 -11.47
CA TYR A 36 -9.80 8.44 -12.40
C TYR A 36 -8.74 7.60 -13.11
N LEU A 37 -7.92 6.85 -12.36
CA LEU A 37 -6.85 6.04 -12.93
C LEU A 37 -7.38 4.92 -13.84
N SER A 38 -8.46 4.24 -13.45
CA SER A 38 -9.07 3.21 -14.30
C SER A 38 -9.58 3.78 -15.62
N SER A 39 -10.22 4.96 -15.58
CA SER A 39 -10.65 5.68 -16.79
C SER A 39 -9.47 6.08 -17.68
N GLN A 40 -8.40 6.65 -17.10
CA GLN A 40 -7.21 7.04 -17.86
C GLN A 40 -6.48 5.85 -18.48
N LEU A 41 -6.40 4.71 -17.77
CA LEU A 41 -5.76 3.51 -18.30
C LEU A 41 -6.55 2.97 -19.49
N ALA A 42 -7.87 2.82 -19.34
CA ALA A 42 -8.74 2.38 -20.42
C ALA A 42 -8.64 3.30 -21.65
N LYS A 43 -8.68 4.62 -21.45
CA LYS A 43 -8.49 5.61 -22.51
C LYS A 43 -7.15 5.40 -23.24
N GLY A 44 -6.05 5.33 -22.48
CA GLY A 44 -4.72 5.19 -23.07
C GLY A 44 -4.56 3.87 -23.83
N ILE A 45 -5.06 2.76 -23.29
CA ILE A 45 -5.04 1.46 -23.97
C ILE A 45 -5.87 1.47 -25.25
N ASN A 46 -7.05 2.08 -25.23
CA ASN A 46 -7.89 2.23 -26.42
C ASN A 46 -7.20 3.05 -27.51
N CYS A 47 -6.53 4.17 -27.16
CA CYS A 47 -5.73 4.94 -28.12
C CYS A 47 -4.64 4.08 -28.78
N ILE A 48 -3.90 3.28 -28.01
CA ILE A 48 -2.87 2.37 -28.55
C ILE A 48 -3.50 1.34 -29.51
N GLN A 49 -4.64 0.76 -29.13
CA GLN A 49 -5.34 -0.24 -29.94
C GLN A 49 -5.91 0.35 -31.23
N SER A 50 -6.33 1.62 -31.21
CA SER A 50 -6.75 2.37 -32.40
C SER A 50 -5.59 2.83 -33.28
N GLY A 51 -4.33 2.51 -32.93
CA GLY A 51 -3.15 2.83 -33.72
C GLY A 51 -2.48 4.17 -33.37
N GLU A 52 -2.91 4.87 -32.32
CA GLU A 52 -2.25 6.10 -31.87
C GLU A 52 -0.94 5.80 -31.14
N ILE A 53 0.16 5.84 -31.89
CA ILE A 53 1.50 5.58 -31.35
C ILE A 53 2.25 6.91 -31.26
N ASN A 54 2.12 7.58 -30.11
CA ASN A 54 2.87 8.79 -29.80
C ASN A 54 3.35 8.82 -28.35
N LYS A 55 4.22 9.78 -28.05
CA LYS A 55 4.87 9.91 -26.73
C LYS A 55 3.88 10.19 -25.60
N ASP A 56 2.80 10.92 -25.87
CA ASP A 56 1.84 11.32 -24.85
C ASP A 56 0.93 10.17 -24.45
N VAL A 57 0.47 9.36 -25.41
CA VAL A 57 -0.29 8.12 -25.15
C VAL A 57 0.55 7.14 -24.33
N TYR A 58 1.82 6.94 -24.71
CA TYR A 58 2.73 6.08 -23.96
C TYR A 58 2.93 6.56 -22.53
N LYS A 59 3.18 7.86 -22.37
CA LYS A 59 3.36 8.49 -21.07
C LYS A 59 2.09 8.34 -20.21
N LEU A 60 0.91 8.57 -20.79
CA LEU A 60 -0.37 8.39 -20.09
C LEU A 60 -0.50 6.97 -19.53
N VAL A 61 -0.30 5.94 -20.36
CA VAL A 61 -0.44 4.54 -19.93
C VAL A 61 0.62 4.19 -18.88
N CYS A 62 1.89 4.56 -19.10
CA CYS A 62 2.96 4.28 -18.15
C CYS A 62 2.72 4.93 -16.78
N GLN A 63 2.41 6.22 -16.75
CA GLN A 63 2.22 6.97 -15.52
C GLN A 63 0.98 6.50 -14.75
N THR A 64 -0.09 6.19 -15.47
CA THR A 64 -1.33 5.67 -14.88
C THR A 64 -1.11 4.29 -14.28
N LEU A 65 -0.53 3.37 -15.05
CA LEU A 65 -0.28 1.99 -14.61
C LEU A 65 0.71 1.93 -13.43
N LEU A 66 1.80 2.70 -13.50
CA LEU A 66 2.75 2.86 -12.40
C LEU A 66 2.04 3.31 -11.12
N THR A 67 1.16 4.31 -11.23
CA THR A 67 0.42 4.85 -10.10
C THR A 67 -0.56 3.82 -9.52
N GLN A 68 -1.30 3.11 -10.38
CA GLN A 68 -2.22 2.05 -9.93
C GLN A 68 -1.48 0.94 -9.16
N ILE A 69 -0.30 0.52 -9.63
CA ILE A 69 0.49 -0.52 -8.96
C ILE A 69 1.00 -0.04 -7.61
N ILE A 70 1.45 1.21 -7.50
CA ILE A 70 1.85 1.82 -6.23
C ILE A 70 0.70 1.79 -5.22
N ILE A 71 -0.50 2.16 -5.65
CA ILE A 71 -1.67 2.26 -4.76
C ILE A 71 -2.16 0.88 -4.36
N LEU A 72 -2.35 -0.05 -5.30
CA LEU A 72 -2.84 -1.40 -5.04
C LEU A 72 -1.92 -2.16 -4.07
N ASN A 73 -0.62 -2.14 -4.36
CA ASN A 73 0.36 -2.90 -3.58
C ASN A 73 0.91 -2.13 -2.37
N ARG A 74 0.48 -0.88 -2.18
CA ARG A 74 0.99 0.05 -1.16
C ARG A 74 2.52 0.14 -1.18
N ARG A 75 3.13 0.03 -2.36
CA ARG A 75 4.58 -0.03 -2.58
C ARG A 75 5.23 1.35 -2.57
N ARG A 76 6.56 1.42 -2.38
CA ARG A 76 7.29 2.70 -2.38
C ARG A 76 7.37 3.06 -3.85
N SER A 77 7.14 4.33 -4.17
CA SER A 77 7.28 4.79 -5.56
C SER A 77 8.62 4.34 -6.16
N GLY A 78 9.70 4.44 -5.39
CA GLY A 78 11.04 3.97 -5.77
C GLY A 78 11.19 2.46 -6.01
N GLU A 79 10.35 1.62 -5.40
CA GLU A 79 10.35 0.17 -5.66
C GLU A 79 9.67 -0.12 -7.01
N VAL A 80 8.56 0.58 -7.30
CA VAL A 80 7.75 0.33 -8.50
C VAL A 80 8.35 0.99 -9.76
N GLU A 81 8.94 2.18 -9.63
CA GLU A 81 9.56 2.88 -10.77
C GLU A 81 10.78 2.14 -11.33
N ARG A 82 11.40 1.26 -10.53
CA ARG A 82 12.57 0.45 -10.91
C ARG A 82 12.22 -0.98 -11.31
N ILE A 83 10.93 -1.29 -11.48
CA ILE A 83 10.52 -2.61 -11.99
C ILE A 83 11.13 -2.80 -13.37
N LYS A 84 11.87 -3.90 -13.52
CA LYS A 84 12.40 -4.35 -14.80
C LYS A 84 11.45 -5.33 -15.45
N ILE A 85 11.48 -5.38 -16.78
CA ILE A 85 10.66 -6.30 -17.57
C ILE A 85 10.99 -7.77 -17.22
N GLU A 86 12.27 -8.07 -17.01
CA GLU A 86 12.75 -9.42 -16.68
C GLU A 86 12.00 -10.02 -15.48
N TYR A 87 11.70 -9.22 -14.46
CA TYR A 87 11.00 -9.68 -13.25
C TYR A 87 9.58 -10.16 -13.55
N TYR A 88 8.90 -9.47 -14.47
CA TYR A 88 7.56 -9.88 -14.90
C TYR A 88 7.62 -11.06 -15.86
N LEU A 89 8.56 -11.10 -16.80
CA LEU A 89 8.67 -12.21 -17.76
C LEU A 89 9.07 -13.53 -17.11
N ASN A 90 9.96 -13.48 -16.12
CA ASN A 90 10.47 -14.64 -15.37
C ASN A 90 9.61 -15.01 -14.16
N ARG A 91 8.41 -14.42 -14.04
CA ARG A 91 7.50 -14.72 -12.94
C ARG A 91 7.12 -16.20 -12.93
N ASP A 92 6.85 -16.71 -11.73
CA ASP A 92 6.29 -18.05 -11.59
C ASP A 92 4.89 -18.10 -12.24
N LYS A 93 4.69 -19.07 -13.12
CA LYS A 93 3.42 -19.36 -13.80
C LYS A 93 2.85 -20.71 -13.38
N ASN A 94 3.46 -21.36 -12.39
CA ASN A 94 3.01 -22.64 -11.86
C ASN A 94 1.58 -22.50 -11.35
N LYS A 95 0.76 -23.49 -11.68
CA LYS A 95 -0.60 -23.57 -11.16
C LYS A 95 -0.55 -23.90 -9.68
N ILE A 96 -1.39 -23.23 -8.90
CA ILE A 96 -1.63 -23.58 -7.49
C ILE A 96 -2.05 -25.05 -7.45
N GLN A 97 -1.48 -25.82 -6.53
CA GLN A 97 -1.82 -27.23 -6.36
C GLN A 97 -3.33 -27.40 -6.14
N GLU A 98 -3.91 -28.44 -6.73
CA GLU A 98 -5.37 -28.63 -6.75
C GLU A 98 -5.96 -28.74 -5.33
N ASP A 99 -5.28 -29.42 -4.42
CA ASP A 99 -5.72 -29.59 -3.04
C ASP A 99 -5.74 -28.26 -2.28
N ILE A 100 -4.74 -27.39 -2.52
CA ILE A 100 -4.71 -26.04 -1.98
C ILE A 100 -5.89 -25.23 -2.55
N GLN A 101 -6.15 -25.33 -3.86
CA GLN A 101 -7.29 -24.63 -4.48
C GLN A 101 -8.64 -25.08 -3.91
N LYS A 102 -8.81 -26.36 -3.56
CA LYS A 102 -10.03 -26.90 -2.94
C LYS A 102 -10.23 -26.42 -1.50
N ALA A 103 -9.14 -26.13 -0.79
CA ALA A 103 -9.17 -25.61 0.58
C ALA A 103 -9.48 -24.10 0.66
N LEU A 104 -9.30 -23.36 -0.44
CA LEU A 104 -9.62 -21.93 -0.50
C LEU A 104 -11.14 -21.70 -0.60
N SER A 105 -11.60 -20.58 -0.04
CA SER A 105 -12.95 -20.08 -0.31
C SER A 105 -13.15 -19.76 -1.79
N SER A 106 -14.40 -19.69 -2.24
CA SER A 106 -14.74 -19.33 -3.63
C SER A 106 -14.08 -18.02 -4.06
N VAL A 107 -14.07 -17.01 -3.19
CA VAL A 107 -13.50 -15.69 -3.48
C VAL A 107 -11.98 -15.74 -3.55
N GLU A 108 -11.31 -16.42 -2.61
CA GLU A 108 -9.85 -16.58 -2.64
C GLU A 108 -9.41 -17.36 -3.89
N ASN A 109 -10.17 -18.39 -4.27
CA ASN A 109 -9.91 -19.15 -5.48
C ASN A 109 -10.03 -18.25 -6.73
N GLN A 110 -11.09 -17.44 -6.83
CA GLN A 110 -11.24 -16.46 -7.91
C GLN A 110 -10.11 -15.43 -7.94
N LEU A 111 -9.71 -14.88 -6.79
CA LEU A 111 -8.61 -13.92 -6.70
C LEU A 111 -7.29 -14.54 -7.13
N SER A 112 -7.01 -15.77 -6.69
CA SER A 112 -5.79 -16.50 -7.00
C SER A 112 -5.63 -16.83 -8.50
N LYS A 113 -6.75 -16.99 -9.21
CA LYS A 113 -6.78 -17.25 -10.66
C LYS A 113 -6.66 -15.97 -11.50
N ASN A 114 -7.20 -14.86 -11.02
CA ASN A 114 -7.31 -13.62 -11.79
C ASN A 114 -6.17 -12.62 -11.52
N LEU A 115 -5.55 -12.67 -10.34
CA LEU A 115 -4.44 -11.78 -10.01
C LEU A 115 -3.11 -12.43 -10.39
N VAL A 116 -2.22 -11.64 -11.00
CA VAL A 116 -0.85 -12.07 -11.27
C VAL A 116 0.07 -11.57 -10.18
N LYS A 117 0.87 -12.47 -9.61
CA LYS A 117 1.96 -12.17 -8.69
C LYS A 117 3.31 -12.33 -9.40
N PHE A 118 4.23 -11.40 -9.18
CA PHE A 118 5.65 -11.56 -9.50
C PHE A 118 6.51 -10.89 -8.42
N GLU A 119 7.81 -11.18 -8.40
CA GLU A 119 8.72 -10.64 -7.38
C GLU A 119 9.70 -9.63 -7.97
N ILE A 120 9.92 -8.54 -7.23
CA ILE A 120 10.86 -7.47 -7.58
C ILE A 120 11.95 -7.39 -6.52
N ARG A 121 13.13 -6.87 -6.89
CA ARG A 121 14.25 -6.73 -5.96
C ARG A 121 14.01 -5.59 -4.97
N GLY A 122 13.90 -5.93 -3.69
CA GLY A 122 13.81 -4.98 -2.58
C GLY A 122 15.17 -4.62 -1.98
N LYS A 123 15.15 -3.92 -0.83
CA LYS A 123 16.37 -3.65 -0.05
C LYS A 123 16.98 -4.95 0.47
N ARG A 124 18.32 -5.02 0.48
CA ARG A 124 19.11 -6.17 0.94
C ARG A 124 18.78 -7.46 0.18
N ASP A 125 18.55 -7.32 -1.13
CA ASP A 125 18.27 -8.44 -2.03
C ASP A 125 17.05 -9.31 -1.70
N ARG A 126 16.13 -8.78 -0.89
CA ARG A 126 14.89 -9.50 -0.56
C ARG A 126 13.91 -9.39 -1.72
N GLY A 127 13.35 -10.52 -2.14
CA GLY A 127 12.22 -10.59 -3.06
C GLY A 127 10.99 -9.92 -2.44
N VAL A 128 10.34 -9.05 -3.21
CA VAL A 128 9.16 -8.30 -2.78
C VAL A 128 8.04 -8.55 -3.78
N PRO A 129 6.88 -9.08 -3.35
CA PRO A 129 5.82 -9.44 -4.27
C PRO A 129 5.09 -8.21 -4.85
N VAL A 130 4.63 -8.28 -6.09
CA VAL A 130 3.77 -7.28 -6.73
C VAL A 130 2.59 -8.01 -7.35
N LEU A 131 1.39 -7.56 -7.03
CA LEU A 131 0.12 -8.02 -7.57
C LEU A 131 -0.33 -7.10 -8.70
N LEU A 132 -0.83 -7.69 -9.77
CA LEU A 132 -1.47 -7.03 -10.90
C LEU A 132 -2.90 -7.57 -11.05
N THR A 133 -3.84 -6.65 -11.29
CA THR A 133 -5.18 -7.02 -11.78
C THR A 133 -5.11 -7.44 -13.26
N PRO A 134 -6.14 -8.12 -13.79
CA PRO A 134 -6.18 -8.47 -15.21
C PRO A 134 -5.93 -7.29 -16.16
N ASP A 135 -6.49 -6.11 -15.85
CA ASP A 135 -6.32 -4.93 -16.70
C ASP A 135 -4.91 -4.34 -16.61
N MET A 136 -4.29 -4.37 -15.42
CA MET A 136 -2.89 -4.00 -15.26
C MET A 136 -1.97 -4.96 -16.03
N GLN A 137 -2.27 -6.26 -16.00
CA GLN A 137 -1.51 -7.27 -16.73
C GLN A 137 -1.62 -7.05 -18.24
N LYS A 138 -2.83 -6.84 -18.77
CA LYS A 138 -3.04 -6.51 -20.20
C LYS A 138 -2.25 -5.27 -20.60
N ALA A 139 -2.26 -4.22 -19.77
CA ALA A 139 -1.48 -3.02 -20.01
C ALA A 139 0.03 -3.29 -19.98
N PHE A 140 0.52 -4.14 -19.07
CA PHE A 140 1.91 -4.62 -19.06
C PHE A 140 2.29 -5.28 -20.38
N ASP A 141 1.48 -6.24 -20.82
CA ASP A 141 1.74 -7.01 -22.04
C ASP A 141 1.75 -6.11 -23.29
N ILE A 142 0.82 -5.15 -23.37
CA ILE A 142 0.77 -4.15 -24.45
C ILE A 142 2.02 -3.25 -24.43
N LEU A 143 2.41 -2.71 -23.27
CA LEU A 143 3.58 -1.85 -23.17
C LEU A 143 4.87 -2.58 -23.54
N ILE A 144 5.02 -3.85 -23.15
CA ILE A 144 6.16 -4.69 -23.54
C ILE A 144 6.18 -4.90 -25.05
N LYS A 145 5.03 -5.27 -25.65
CA LYS A 145 4.90 -5.51 -27.09
C LYS A 145 5.23 -4.25 -27.92
N MET A 146 4.80 -3.08 -27.44
CA MET A 146 4.90 -1.81 -28.18
C MET A 146 6.18 -1.01 -27.90
N ARG A 147 7.15 -1.55 -27.13
CA ARG A 147 8.38 -0.81 -26.73
C ARG A 147 9.11 -0.17 -27.90
N LYS A 148 9.35 -0.93 -28.98
CA LYS A 148 10.06 -0.44 -30.17
C LYS A 148 9.28 0.71 -30.83
N SER A 149 7.97 0.56 -30.95
CA SER A 149 7.07 1.57 -31.52
C SER A 149 7.07 2.89 -30.75
N PHE A 150 7.35 2.85 -29.43
CA PHE A 150 7.46 4.03 -28.57
C PHE A 150 8.90 4.56 -28.41
N ASN A 151 9.84 4.09 -29.23
CA ASN A 151 11.25 4.49 -29.18
C ASN A 151 11.92 4.24 -27.81
N ILE A 152 11.57 3.13 -27.18
CA ILE A 152 12.27 2.66 -25.98
C ILE A 152 13.52 1.90 -26.42
N LEU A 153 14.68 2.33 -25.94
CA LEU A 153 15.95 1.68 -26.26
C LEU A 153 15.97 0.26 -25.71
N GLU A 154 16.52 -0.69 -26.48
CA GLU A 154 16.64 -2.10 -26.06
C GLU A 154 17.49 -2.26 -24.80
N SER A 155 18.46 -1.37 -24.59
CA SER A 155 19.31 -1.34 -23.39
C SER A 155 18.57 -0.91 -22.13
N ASN A 156 17.41 -0.27 -22.23
CA ASN A 156 16.65 0.19 -21.06
C ASN A 156 15.83 -0.96 -20.48
N PRO A 157 16.12 -1.44 -19.25
CA PRO A 157 15.47 -2.62 -18.69
C PRO A 157 14.12 -2.31 -18.03
N TYR A 158 13.80 -1.03 -17.81
CA TYR A 158 12.68 -0.63 -16.97
C TYR A 158 11.34 -0.81 -17.68
N MET A 159 10.35 -1.28 -16.94
CA MET A 159 8.97 -1.43 -17.41
C MET A 159 8.36 -0.08 -17.81
N PHE A 160 8.58 0.96 -16.98
CA PHE A 160 8.07 2.31 -17.17
C PHE A 160 9.13 3.26 -17.76
N ALA A 161 9.95 2.74 -18.67
CA ALA A 161 11.05 3.45 -19.30
C ALA A 161 10.63 4.79 -19.92
N THR A 162 11.56 5.73 -20.01
CA THR A 162 11.34 6.98 -20.74
C THR A 162 11.85 6.82 -22.18
N PRO A 163 11.08 7.21 -23.22
CA PRO A 163 11.53 7.17 -24.61
C PRO A 163 12.88 7.84 -24.82
N PHE A 164 13.72 7.24 -25.67
CA PHE A 164 15.08 7.72 -26.03
C PHE A 164 16.08 7.78 -24.86
N THR A 165 15.82 7.11 -23.74
CA THR A 165 16.74 7.09 -22.58
C THR A 165 17.29 5.69 -22.31
N ILE A 166 18.56 5.62 -21.91
CA ILE A 166 19.25 4.36 -21.59
C ILE A 166 18.73 3.79 -20.26
N GLU A 167 18.56 4.62 -19.24
CA GLU A 167 18.14 4.19 -17.90
C GLU A 167 17.02 5.07 -17.31
N GLY A 168 16.39 5.92 -18.12
CA GLY A 168 15.29 6.77 -17.65
C GLY A 168 14.04 5.94 -17.39
N SER A 169 13.36 6.22 -16.28
CA SER A 169 12.06 5.65 -15.90
C SER A 169 11.15 6.73 -15.34
N ASN A 170 9.83 6.56 -15.51
CA ASN A 170 8.84 7.48 -14.96
C ASN A 170 8.91 7.48 -13.43
N ARG A 171 9.07 8.67 -12.82
CA ARG A 171 9.19 8.81 -11.37
C ARG A 171 7.83 8.58 -10.70
N GLY A 172 7.73 7.54 -9.88
CA GLY A 172 6.44 7.13 -9.30
C GLY A 172 5.85 8.19 -8.36
N THR A 173 6.70 8.96 -7.68
CA THR A 173 6.27 10.07 -6.80
C THR A 173 5.58 11.18 -7.58
N ASP A 174 6.11 11.50 -8.76
CA ASP A 174 5.60 12.58 -9.60
C ASP A 174 4.30 12.15 -10.29
N CYS A 175 4.26 10.90 -10.80
CA CYS A 175 3.06 10.32 -11.40
C CYS A 175 1.88 10.30 -10.40
N LEU A 176 2.12 9.82 -9.17
CA LEU A 176 1.09 9.78 -8.15
C LEU A 176 0.61 11.18 -7.75
N ARG A 177 1.52 12.15 -7.65
CA ARG A 177 1.17 13.54 -7.34
C ARG A 177 0.28 14.14 -8.42
N ASP A 178 0.66 13.97 -9.67
CA ASP A 178 -0.08 14.49 -10.82
C ASP A 178 -1.47 13.85 -10.92
N ALA A 179 -1.57 12.52 -10.79
CA ALA A 179 -2.84 11.82 -10.78
C ALA A 179 -3.74 12.24 -9.61
N ALA A 180 -3.19 12.44 -8.42
CA ALA A 180 -3.94 12.94 -7.27
C ALA A 180 -4.56 14.32 -7.56
N THR A 181 -3.78 15.26 -8.10
CA THR A 181 -4.27 16.59 -8.46
C THR A 181 -5.34 16.52 -9.54
N LYS A 182 -5.14 15.70 -10.58
CA LYS A 182 -6.07 15.57 -11.71
C LYS A 182 -7.34 14.78 -11.40
N SER A 183 -7.33 13.97 -10.33
CA SER A 183 -8.48 13.14 -9.95
C SER A 183 -9.68 13.93 -9.45
N GLY A 184 -9.50 15.21 -9.06
CA GLY A 184 -10.56 16.01 -8.45
C GLY A 184 -10.80 15.72 -6.97
N ALA A 185 -9.91 14.96 -6.31
CA ALA A 185 -9.95 14.79 -4.86
C ALA A 185 -9.73 16.14 -4.15
N THR A 186 -10.46 16.40 -3.06
CA THR A 186 -10.39 17.68 -2.32
C THR A 186 -9.06 17.88 -1.60
N SER A 187 -8.40 16.78 -1.20
CA SER A 187 -7.13 16.80 -0.46
C SER A 187 -6.06 15.96 -1.18
N PRO A 188 -5.61 16.39 -2.38
CA PRO A 188 -4.67 15.62 -3.20
C PRO A 188 -3.30 15.47 -2.53
N GLU A 189 -2.92 16.35 -1.59
CA GLU A 189 -1.70 16.28 -0.78
C GLU A 189 -1.64 15.08 0.17
N LEU A 190 -2.80 14.51 0.54
CA LEU A 190 -2.88 13.29 1.36
C LEU A 190 -2.73 12.01 0.52
N LEU A 191 -2.91 12.09 -0.80
CA LEU A 191 -2.79 10.96 -1.72
C LEU A 191 -1.31 10.77 -2.13
N ARG A 192 -0.50 10.28 -1.20
CA ARG A 192 0.96 10.06 -1.35
C ARG A 192 1.33 8.65 -0.91
N SER A 193 2.37 8.06 -1.52
CA SER A 193 2.81 6.68 -1.22
C SER A 193 3.09 6.45 0.28
N THR A 194 3.69 7.44 0.96
CA THR A 194 3.94 7.38 2.41
C THR A 194 2.66 7.44 3.24
N LYS A 195 1.67 8.21 2.80
CA LYS A 195 0.35 8.35 3.44
C LYS A 195 -0.50 7.11 3.23
N PHE A 196 -0.49 6.51 2.04
CA PHE A 196 -1.16 5.23 1.76
C PHE A 196 -0.64 4.08 2.63
N ARG A 197 0.67 4.04 2.87
CA ARG A 197 1.25 3.06 3.80
C ARG A 197 0.76 3.24 5.23
N LYS A 198 0.74 4.50 5.71
CA LYS A 198 0.21 4.81 7.04
C LYS A 198 -1.26 4.47 7.14
N HIS A 199 -2.04 4.82 6.11
CA HIS A 199 -3.45 4.49 6.01
C HIS A 199 -3.69 2.98 6.14
N VAL A 200 -3.03 2.15 5.33
CA VAL A 200 -3.23 0.69 5.42
C VAL A 200 -2.86 0.16 6.79
N ALA A 201 -1.76 0.59 7.37
CA ALA A 201 -1.38 0.08 8.67
C ALA A 201 -2.31 0.54 9.81
N THR A 202 -2.89 1.74 9.72
CA THR A 202 -3.99 2.18 10.61
C THR A 202 -5.25 1.35 10.39
N MET A 203 -5.64 1.10 9.13
CA MET A 203 -6.78 0.24 8.82
C MET A 203 -6.57 -1.19 9.31
N THR A 204 -5.37 -1.76 9.20
CA THR A 204 -5.04 -3.09 9.72
C THR A 204 -5.17 -3.18 11.24
N GLN A 205 -5.03 -2.08 11.99
CA GLN A 205 -5.29 -2.06 13.44
C GLN A 205 -6.79 -2.02 13.76
N LEU A 206 -7.59 -1.45 12.85
CA LEU A 206 -9.04 -1.45 12.93
C LEU A 206 -9.65 -2.79 12.53
N LEU A 207 -9.04 -3.46 11.56
CA LEU A 207 -9.42 -4.80 11.15
C LEU A 207 -9.03 -5.77 12.28
N CYS A 208 -10.00 -6.53 12.80
CA CYS A 208 -9.77 -7.58 13.79
C CYS A 208 -9.12 -8.82 13.14
N LEU A 209 -7.94 -8.64 12.54
CA LEU A 209 -7.17 -9.69 11.88
C LEU A 209 -6.49 -10.59 12.91
N SER A 210 -6.40 -11.89 12.60
CA SER A 210 -5.58 -12.82 13.38
C SER A 210 -4.10 -12.45 13.26
N ASP A 211 -3.27 -12.88 14.23
CA ASP A 211 -1.82 -12.66 14.17
C ASP A 211 -1.18 -13.25 12.90
N ASN A 212 -1.72 -14.38 12.42
CA ASN A 212 -1.31 -15.01 11.18
C ASN A 212 -1.59 -14.10 9.96
N ASP A 213 -2.80 -13.53 9.86
CA ASP A 213 -3.16 -12.65 8.74
C ASP A 213 -2.39 -11.33 8.78
N ARG A 214 -2.16 -10.79 9.98
CA ARG A 214 -1.29 -9.62 10.19
C ARG A 214 0.13 -9.90 9.73
N GLN A 215 0.68 -11.06 10.09
CA GLN A 215 2.02 -11.47 9.69
C GLN A 215 2.11 -11.66 8.17
N GLN A 216 1.12 -12.27 7.54
CA GLN A 216 1.06 -12.42 6.08
C GLN A 216 1.03 -11.05 5.39
N LEU A 217 0.19 -10.12 5.86
CA LEU A 217 0.12 -8.76 5.33
C LEU A 217 1.43 -7.99 5.52
N ALA A 218 2.06 -8.07 6.69
CA ALA A 218 3.33 -7.41 6.99
C ALA A 218 4.46 -7.94 6.09
N THR A 219 4.56 -9.26 5.94
CA THR A 219 5.50 -9.93 5.03
C THR A 219 5.26 -9.46 3.60
N PHE A 220 4.00 -9.43 3.15
CA PHE A 220 3.65 -8.89 1.85
C PHE A 220 4.14 -7.44 1.72
N MET A 221 3.86 -6.55 2.67
CA MET A 221 4.31 -5.15 2.63
C MET A 221 5.85 -4.97 2.72
N GLY A 222 6.60 -6.04 2.94
CA GLY A 222 8.07 -6.04 2.99
C GLY A 222 8.62 -5.57 4.34
N HIS A 223 7.83 -5.70 5.41
CA HIS A 223 8.18 -5.32 6.78
C HIS A 223 8.22 -6.56 7.68
N ASN A 224 9.02 -6.51 8.75
CA ASN A 224 8.85 -7.44 9.87
C ASN A 224 7.68 -6.94 10.72
N LEU A 225 6.87 -7.84 11.31
CA LEU A 225 5.68 -7.47 12.09
C LEU A 225 5.99 -6.49 13.22
N SER A 226 7.11 -6.66 13.91
CA SER A 226 7.57 -5.72 14.94
C SER A 226 7.84 -4.30 14.40
N ILE A 227 8.39 -4.17 13.18
CA ILE A 227 8.57 -2.87 12.51
C ILE A 227 7.21 -2.34 12.05
N HIS A 228 6.30 -3.22 11.64
CA HIS A 228 4.94 -2.84 11.30
C HIS A 228 4.22 -2.24 12.52
N ASP A 229 4.35 -2.87 13.68
CA ASP A 229 3.72 -2.42 14.93
C ASP A 229 4.38 -1.16 15.49
N GLU A 230 5.71 -1.04 15.45
CA GLU A 230 6.43 0.15 15.96
C GLU A 230 6.27 1.39 15.05
N TYR A 231 6.37 1.21 13.74
CA TYR A 231 6.36 2.32 12.79
C TYR A 231 4.94 2.78 12.42
N TYR A 232 3.94 1.92 12.66
CA TYR A 232 2.56 2.18 12.29
C TYR A 232 1.53 2.04 13.41
N ARG A 233 1.93 1.81 14.67
CA ARG A 233 1.17 2.35 15.82
C ARG A 233 1.17 3.87 15.72
N LEU A 234 0.38 4.38 14.79
CA LEU A 234 -0.23 5.68 14.96
C LEU A 234 -1.23 5.47 16.10
N PRO A 235 -1.04 6.09 17.26
CA PRO A 235 -2.18 6.33 18.11
C PRO A 235 -3.11 7.20 17.26
N ASN A 236 -4.11 6.59 16.63
CA ASN A 236 -5.25 7.36 16.21
C ASN A 236 -5.87 7.78 17.53
N GLU A 237 -5.57 9.02 17.95
CA GLU A 237 -5.94 9.56 19.26
C GLU A 237 -7.42 9.30 19.52
N THR A 238 -8.28 9.41 18.50
CA THR A 238 -9.70 9.11 18.59
C THR A 238 -10.01 7.64 18.88
N LEU A 239 -9.33 6.69 18.22
CA LEU A 239 -9.55 5.25 18.46
C LEU A 239 -8.96 4.77 19.77
N GLN A 240 -7.78 5.27 20.12
CA GLN A 240 -7.18 4.96 21.41
C GLN A 240 -8.02 5.57 22.52
N LEU A 241 -8.42 6.84 22.39
CA LEU A 241 -9.35 7.48 23.32
C LEU A 241 -10.65 6.68 23.39
N SER A 242 -11.31 6.36 22.28
CA SER A 242 -12.59 5.64 22.33
C SER A 242 -12.46 4.25 22.95
N ARG A 243 -11.50 3.43 22.50
CA ARG A 243 -11.33 2.05 23.02
C ARG A 243 -10.82 2.02 24.44
N VAL A 244 -9.83 2.85 24.78
CA VAL A 244 -9.29 2.92 26.15
C VAL A 244 -10.32 3.54 27.08
N SER A 245 -11.01 4.62 26.71
CA SER A 245 -12.11 5.18 27.51
C SER A 245 -13.22 4.17 27.68
N LYS A 246 -13.58 3.37 26.66
CA LYS A 246 -14.57 2.30 26.79
C LYS A 246 -14.15 1.28 27.85
N ILE A 247 -12.89 0.84 27.85
CA ILE A 247 -12.35 -0.06 28.87
C ILE A 247 -12.35 0.59 30.25
N LEU A 248 -11.85 1.83 30.37
CA LEU A 248 -11.73 2.54 31.65
C LEU A 248 -13.12 2.79 32.27
N LEU A 249 -14.08 3.26 31.48
CA LEU A 249 -15.47 3.49 31.93
C LEU A 249 -16.19 2.18 32.27
N ALA A 250 -15.94 1.11 31.52
CA ALA A 250 -16.52 -0.20 31.83
C ALA A 250 -15.99 -0.75 33.16
N VAL A 251 -14.69 -0.57 33.45
CA VAL A 251 -14.08 -0.91 34.75
C VAL A 251 -14.67 -0.06 35.87
N ASP A 252 -14.88 1.24 35.62
CA ASP A 252 -15.45 2.17 36.60
C ASP A 252 -16.96 1.95 36.85
N SER A 253 -17.63 1.16 36.00
CA SER A 253 -19.06 0.87 36.16
C SER A 253 -19.40 -0.01 37.38
N GLY A 254 -18.40 -0.51 38.12
CA GLY A 254 -18.59 -1.37 39.30
C GLY A 254 -19.09 -2.79 39.01
N ARG A 255 -19.29 -3.18 37.75
CA ARG A 255 -19.83 -4.49 37.32
C ARG A 255 -18.74 -5.46 36.87
N PHE A 256 -17.70 -5.62 37.67
CA PHE A 256 -16.48 -6.32 37.27
C PHE A 256 -16.71 -7.80 36.90
N GLU A 257 -17.63 -8.49 37.59
CA GLU A 257 -17.96 -9.89 37.31
C GLU A 257 -18.54 -10.09 35.90
N GLU A 258 -19.30 -9.12 35.41
CA GLU A 258 -19.90 -9.14 34.07
C GLU A 258 -18.87 -8.85 32.97
N LEU A 259 -17.71 -8.25 33.28
CA LEU A 259 -16.67 -7.90 32.30
C LEU A 259 -15.86 -9.12 31.84
N LYS A 260 -15.83 -10.20 32.63
CA LYS A 260 -14.95 -11.34 32.37
C LYS A 260 -15.31 -12.03 31.06
N GLY A 261 -14.33 -12.08 30.14
CA GLY A 261 -14.48 -12.74 28.84
C GLY A 261 -15.22 -11.92 27.78
N LYS A 262 -15.66 -10.69 28.10
CA LYS A 262 -16.24 -9.77 27.11
C LYS A 262 -15.18 -9.18 26.19
N SER A 263 -15.51 -9.09 24.92
CA SER A 263 -14.80 -8.31 23.91
C SER A 263 -14.99 -6.80 24.14
N ILE A 264 -14.12 -5.97 23.54
CA ILE A 264 -14.23 -4.50 23.60
C ILE A 264 -15.58 -4.04 23.03
N GLU A 265 -16.08 -4.71 22.00
CA GLU A 265 -17.34 -4.42 21.35
C GLU A 265 -18.52 -4.60 22.31
N GLU A 266 -18.50 -5.65 23.13
CA GLU A 266 -19.55 -5.95 24.13
C GLU A 266 -19.55 -5.02 25.36
N LEU A 267 -18.58 -4.11 25.47
CA LEU A 267 -18.52 -3.15 26.58
C LEU A 267 -19.48 -1.95 26.40
N ASP A 268 -20.20 -1.83 25.28
CA ASP A 268 -21.09 -0.67 25.03
C ASP A 268 -22.18 -0.53 26.09
N SER A 269 -22.70 -1.65 26.62
CA SER A 269 -23.69 -1.66 27.69
C SER A 269 -23.17 -1.19 29.06
N PHE A 270 -21.86 -0.94 29.17
CA PHE A 270 -21.19 -0.43 30.37
C PHE A 270 -20.91 1.06 30.32
N ILE A 271 -21.13 1.69 29.18
CA ILE A 271 -20.82 3.10 28.98
C ILE A 271 -22.06 3.95 29.34
N PRO A 272 -21.90 4.97 30.22
CA PRO A 272 -22.97 5.93 30.47
C PRO A 272 -23.42 6.57 29.15
N GLN A 273 -24.72 6.81 28.97
CA GLN A 273 -25.20 7.55 27.79
C GLN A 273 -24.56 8.94 27.80
N ILE A 274 -23.67 9.19 26.85
CA ILE A 274 -23.08 10.50 26.62
C ILE A 274 -24.14 11.28 25.84
N ASN A 275 -24.77 12.28 26.46
CA ASN A 275 -25.65 13.20 25.74
C ASN A 275 -24.83 13.90 24.65
N THR A 276 -25.15 13.63 23.40
CA THR A 276 -24.67 14.40 22.26
C THR A 276 -25.66 15.53 22.02
N ASP A 277 -25.34 16.71 22.56
CA ASP A 277 -25.95 17.98 22.13
C ASP A 277 -25.43 18.39 20.74
#